data_AF-A0A087H5A0-F1
#
_entry.id   AF-A0A087H5A0-F1
#
_cell.length_a   1.000
_cell.length_b   1.000
_cell.length_c   1.000
_cell.angle_alpha   90.00
_cell.angle_beta   90.00
_cell.angle_gamma   90.00
#
_symmetry.space_group_name_H-M   'P 1'
#
loop_
_entity.id
_entity.type
_entity.pdbx_description
1 polymer ?
#
loop_
_entity_poly.entity_id
_entity_poly.type
_entity_poly.pdbx_seq_one_letter_code
_entity_poly.pdbx_strand_id
1 'polypeptide(L)'
;MTMNLLFGLTCFLLNLAHCFNPKKLNVSAVGTAGSDWSSAGATWYGSPTGYGSDGGACGYGNTVAQPPFSAMVSAGGASLFKSGEGCGACYQIKCTSKSACSGNPVTVVITDECPGCVTESVHFDLSGTSFGAMAISGQDSQLRNVGVLQILYRKVECNYVGKTVTFKVEEGSNTNYFAALVEYEDGDGEIGRVELKQALDSDTWLTMSHLWGAVWRLDVTSPLRAPLSLRVTSLDSSETVVASNVIPAGWKPAAGTSGSGWSSAGATWYGSPTGYGSDGGACGYRNDVAQAPFSSMVSAGGPSLFKSGKGCGACYQVKCTSNSVCSGNPVTVVITDECPGCVTESVHFDLSGTSFGAMAKSGQDSQLRNVGVLQILYKKVECNYNGETVTFRVDEGSNTNYFAALVEYVNGDGEIGRVELKQASNSDTWLTMSHSWGAVWKLDVTSPLRAPLSLRVTSVSGETVVASNVIPAGWKPGAKYKSNVNF
;
A
#
# COMPACT_ATOMS: atom_id res chain seq x y z
N MET A 1 26.61 91.33 -11.75
CA MET A 1 26.85 90.35 -12.82
C MET A 1 27.26 89.05 -12.12
N THR A 2 26.31 88.34 -11.50
CA THR A 2 25.34 87.36 -12.05
C THR A 2 25.96 85.97 -12.22
N MET A 3 25.32 84.83 -12.01
CA MET A 3 24.15 84.33 -11.26
C MET A 3 24.01 82.85 -11.71
N ASN A 4 23.56 81.96 -10.82
CA ASN A 4 22.75 80.75 -11.11
C ASN A 4 23.30 79.48 -11.81
N LEU A 5 23.11 78.36 -11.10
CA LEU A 5 22.18 77.22 -11.38
C LEU A 5 22.33 76.42 -12.70
N LEU A 6 22.64 75.11 -12.62
CA LEU A 6 21.76 73.97 -13.00
C LEU A 6 22.49 72.61 -13.06
N PHE A 7 21.87 71.61 -12.44
CA PHE A 7 21.58 70.22 -12.90
C PHE A 7 22.52 69.48 -13.86
N GLY A 8 22.81 68.21 -13.53
CA GLY A 8 22.94 67.16 -14.55
C GLY A 8 23.80 65.94 -14.20
N LEU A 9 23.16 64.92 -13.61
CA LEU A 9 23.30 63.51 -13.97
C LEU A 9 24.71 62.87 -14.00
N THR A 10 25.02 62.00 -13.02
CA THR A 10 25.65 60.70 -13.31
C THR A 10 25.48 59.74 -12.14
N CYS A 11 24.89 58.60 -12.46
CA CYS A 11 24.46 57.53 -11.58
C CYS A 11 25.61 56.52 -11.45
N PHE A 12 26.16 56.32 -10.25
CA PHE A 12 26.92 55.12 -9.87
C PHE A 12 26.95 55.02 -8.34
N LEU A 13 25.90 54.43 -7.77
CA LEU A 13 25.94 53.90 -6.40
C LEU A 13 26.06 52.38 -6.46
N LEU A 14 27.07 51.91 -5.74
CA LEU A 14 27.46 50.53 -5.55
C LEU A 14 26.32 49.71 -4.91
N ASN A 15 26.09 48.55 -5.51
CA ASN A 15 25.29 47.45 -4.97
C ASN A 15 25.82 46.99 -3.59
N LEU A 16 25.01 47.14 -2.55
CA LEU A 16 24.99 46.19 -1.43
C LEU A 16 23.74 45.33 -1.59
N ALA A 17 23.97 44.07 -1.93
CA ALA A 17 22.95 43.05 -2.09
C ALA A 17 22.27 42.76 -0.74
N HIS A 18 21.01 43.20 -0.61
CA HIS A 18 19.97 42.51 0.15
C HIS A 18 18.78 42.42 -0.81
N CYS A 19 18.69 41.34 -1.58
CA CYS A 19 17.53 41.10 -2.44
C CYS A 19 16.33 40.72 -1.57
N PHE A 20 15.60 41.74 -1.12
CA PHE A 20 14.14 41.68 -1.03
C PHE A 20 13.62 41.22 -2.39
N ASN A 21 12.80 40.16 -2.41
CA ASN A 21 12.17 39.64 -3.62
C ASN A 21 10.70 40.12 -3.66
N PRO A 22 10.37 41.18 -4.42
CA PRO A 22 9.03 41.75 -4.42
C PRO A 22 8.20 41.02 -5.49
N LYS A 23 7.71 39.82 -5.16
CA LYS A 23 6.72 39.11 -5.99
C LYS A 23 5.52 38.53 -5.23
N LYS A 24 5.34 38.88 -3.95
CA LYS A 24 4.13 38.53 -3.18
C LYS A 24 3.24 39.74 -2.95
N LEU A 25 2.66 40.30 -4.01
CA LEU A 25 1.47 41.15 -3.91
C LEU A 25 0.63 40.94 -5.17
N ASN A 26 -0.23 39.92 -5.13
CA ASN A 26 -1.43 39.92 -5.97
C ASN A 26 -2.63 40.15 -5.04
N VAL A 27 -3.12 41.39 -5.04
CA VAL A 27 -4.33 41.81 -4.34
C VAL A 27 -5.50 41.51 -5.25
N SER A 28 -6.24 40.44 -4.97
CA SER A 28 -7.59 40.20 -5.50
C SER A 28 -8.33 39.21 -4.59
N ALA A 29 -8.87 39.74 -3.49
CA ALA A 29 -10.08 39.30 -2.78
C ALA A 29 -9.98 39.77 -1.31
N VAL A 30 -10.50 40.97 -1.02
CA VAL A 30 -10.80 41.38 0.35
C VAL A 30 -12.04 40.59 0.77
N GLY A 31 -11.82 39.42 1.37
CA GLY A 31 -12.75 38.74 2.25
C GLY A 31 -12.49 39.18 3.68
N THR A 32 -13.54 39.54 4.41
CA THR A 32 -13.56 39.93 5.82
C THR A 32 -12.63 39.09 6.71
N ALA A 33 -11.93 39.73 7.65
CA ALA A 33 -11.06 39.12 8.67
C ALA A 33 -11.82 38.20 9.66
N GLY A 34 -12.32 37.09 9.14
CA GLY A 34 -12.66 35.85 9.85
C GLY A 34 -11.65 34.81 9.41
N SER A 35 -11.11 34.06 10.36
CA SER A 35 -9.94 33.17 10.22
C SER A 35 -9.86 32.40 8.89
N ASP A 36 -8.67 32.33 8.25
CA ASP A 36 -8.29 31.50 7.08
C ASP A 36 -8.44 29.96 7.29
N TRP A 37 -9.40 29.55 8.10
CA TRP A 37 -9.59 28.22 8.61
C TRP A 37 -11.00 27.76 8.26
N SER A 38 -11.10 26.60 7.62
CA SER A 38 -12.36 25.94 7.32
C SER A 38 -12.66 24.88 8.37
N SER A 39 -13.94 24.54 8.56
CA SER A 39 -14.33 23.46 9.48
C SER A 39 -14.29 22.09 8.80
N ALA A 40 -13.88 21.06 9.52
CA ALA A 40 -13.93 19.67 9.08
C ALA A 40 -14.28 18.73 10.25
N GLY A 41 -14.87 17.59 9.92
CA GLY A 41 -14.93 16.46 10.85
C GLY A 41 -13.57 15.79 10.95
N ALA A 42 -13.26 15.23 12.11
CA ALA A 42 -12.09 14.39 12.28
C ALA A 42 -12.35 13.21 13.22
N THR A 43 -11.90 12.04 12.81
CA THR A 43 -11.73 10.84 13.63
C THR A 43 -10.26 10.46 13.66
N TRP A 44 -9.95 9.34 14.30
CA TRP A 44 -8.66 8.71 14.14
C TRP A 44 -8.78 7.20 14.08
N TYR A 45 -7.77 6.57 13.48
CA TYR A 45 -7.71 5.13 13.27
C TYR A 45 -6.30 4.58 13.53
N GLY A 46 -6.20 3.25 13.58
CA GLY A 46 -4.95 2.56 13.90
C GLY A 46 -4.61 2.61 15.39
N SER A 47 -3.32 2.53 15.72
CA SER A 47 -2.87 2.56 17.11
C SER A 47 -2.79 4.01 17.66
N PRO A 48 -2.97 4.22 18.98
CA PRO A 48 -2.99 5.56 19.57
C PRO A 48 -1.74 6.42 19.32
N THR A 49 -0.60 5.79 19.06
CA THR A 49 0.70 6.42 18.76
C THR A 49 1.25 5.94 17.41
N GLY A 50 0.38 5.44 16.54
CA GLY A 50 0.73 4.93 15.21
C GLY A 50 0.48 5.95 14.11
N TYR A 51 0.62 5.49 12.88
CA TYR A 51 0.50 6.27 11.63
C TYR A 51 -0.79 5.94 10.85
N GLY A 52 -1.77 5.29 11.48
CA GLY A 52 -2.99 4.84 10.80
C GLY A 52 -2.91 3.38 10.38
N SER A 53 -2.98 3.11 9.07
CA SER A 53 -2.91 1.77 8.46
C SER A 53 -1.54 1.51 7.81
N ASP A 54 -1.21 0.22 7.62
CA ASP A 54 -0.15 -0.20 6.72
C ASP A 54 -0.69 -0.30 5.29
N GLY A 55 -0.10 0.45 4.34
CA GLY A 55 -0.42 0.34 2.92
C GLY A 55 -1.60 1.20 2.46
N GLY A 56 -1.64 2.46 2.90
CA GLY A 56 -2.64 3.43 2.49
C GLY A 56 -2.76 3.61 0.97
N ALA A 57 -3.93 4.06 0.53
CA ALA A 57 -4.35 4.21 -0.86
C ALA A 57 -3.43 5.11 -1.73
N CYS A 58 -2.50 5.86 -1.11
CA CYS A 58 -1.48 6.61 -1.84
C CYS A 58 -0.24 5.79 -2.26
N GLY A 59 -0.03 4.60 -1.70
CA GLY A 59 1.06 3.71 -2.07
C GLY A 59 2.39 3.93 -1.33
N TYR A 60 2.46 4.90 -0.42
CA TYR A 60 3.66 5.21 0.38
C TYR A 60 4.10 4.06 1.30
N GLY A 61 3.19 3.15 1.65
CA GLY A 61 3.52 2.01 2.52
C GLY A 61 4.09 2.48 3.86
N ASN A 62 5.13 1.81 4.37
CA ASN A 62 5.70 2.13 5.69
C ASN A 62 6.52 3.45 5.73
N THR A 63 6.73 4.14 4.60
CA THR A 63 7.45 5.42 4.66
C THR A 63 6.71 6.46 5.48
N VAL A 64 5.38 6.35 5.61
CA VAL A 64 4.52 7.21 6.45
C VAL A 64 4.84 7.14 7.94
N ALA A 65 5.40 6.02 8.41
CA ALA A 65 5.84 5.84 9.79
C ALA A 65 7.19 6.54 10.07
N GLN A 66 7.98 6.78 9.02
CA GLN A 66 9.36 7.23 9.11
C GLN A 66 9.47 8.74 8.81
N PRO A 67 10.56 9.40 9.24
CA PRO A 67 10.84 10.75 8.78
C PRO A 67 10.90 10.84 7.25
N PRO A 68 10.31 11.88 6.63
CA PRO A 68 9.81 13.09 7.27
C PRO A 68 8.35 13.02 7.75
N PHE A 69 7.54 12.06 7.28
CA PHE A 69 6.13 11.96 7.67
C PHE A 69 5.95 11.73 9.18
N SER A 70 6.77 10.85 9.77
CA SER A 70 6.84 10.61 11.22
C SER A 70 5.46 10.40 11.85
N ALA A 71 4.60 9.61 11.20
CA ALA A 71 3.21 9.35 11.57
C ALA A 71 2.26 10.56 11.55
N MET A 72 2.71 11.75 11.15
CA MET A 72 1.89 12.96 11.00
C MET A 72 1.08 12.92 9.68
N VAL A 73 0.18 11.95 9.60
CA VAL A 73 -0.61 11.64 8.40
C VAL A 73 -2.10 11.52 8.68
N SER A 74 -2.90 11.53 7.61
CA SER A 74 -4.35 11.32 7.61
C SER A 74 -4.77 10.47 6.42
N ALA A 75 -5.80 9.64 6.63
CA ALA A 75 -6.70 9.25 5.56
C ALA A 75 -7.68 10.41 5.29
N GLY A 76 -7.97 10.68 4.03
CA GLY A 76 -8.88 11.75 3.61
C GLY A 76 -10.21 11.19 3.13
N GLY A 77 -11.32 11.86 3.47
CA GLY A 77 -12.57 11.66 2.74
C GLY A 77 -12.45 12.08 1.27
N ALA A 78 -13.47 11.82 0.45
CA ALA A 78 -13.41 11.98 -1.01
C ALA A 78 -12.94 13.37 -1.49
N SER A 79 -13.29 14.44 -0.76
CA SER A 79 -12.89 15.82 -1.08
C SER A 79 -11.40 16.13 -0.83
N LEU A 80 -10.76 15.36 0.06
CA LEU A 80 -9.32 15.46 0.35
C LEU A 80 -8.52 14.45 -0.47
N PHE A 81 -8.97 13.20 -0.57
CA PHE A 81 -8.26 12.15 -1.28
C PHE A 81 -8.33 12.30 -2.81
N LYS A 82 -9.46 12.80 -3.34
CA LYS A 82 -9.66 13.10 -4.78
C LYS A 82 -9.24 11.96 -5.71
N SER A 83 -9.63 10.73 -5.40
CA SER A 83 -9.24 9.53 -6.16
C SER A 83 -7.72 9.36 -6.34
N GLY A 84 -6.93 9.84 -5.39
CA GLY A 84 -5.47 9.79 -5.40
C GLY A 84 -4.78 11.11 -5.78
N GLU A 85 -5.47 12.07 -6.39
CA GLU A 85 -4.87 13.39 -6.72
C GLU A 85 -4.47 14.17 -5.46
N GLY A 86 -5.14 13.92 -4.34
CA GLY A 86 -4.82 14.51 -3.04
C GLY A 86 -3.64 13.86 -2.31
N CYS A 87 -3.08 12.78 -2.84
CA CYS A 87 -1.96 12.09 -2.22
C CYS A 87 -0.73 12.97 -2.14
N GLY A 88 -0.21 13.17 -0.92
CA GLY A 88 0.92 14.06 -0.65
C GLY A 88 0.52 15.47 -0.22
N ALA A 89 -0.76 15.86 -0.30
CA ALA A 89 -1.23 17.18 0.10
C ALA A 89 -1.01 17.44 1.61
N CYS A 90 -0.50 18.63 1.95
CA CYS A 90 -0.27 19.04 3.33
C CYS A 90 -1.36 19.98 3.85
N TYR A 91 -1.80 19.72 5.07
CA TYR A 91 -2.79 20.53 5.76
C TYR A 91 -2.31 20.87 7.17
N GLN A 92 -2.54 22.11 7.58
CA GLN A 92 -2.54 22.43 9.00
C GLN A 92 -3.93 22.16 9.57
N ILE A 93 -3.99 21.47 10.70
CA ILE A 93 -5.20 21.16 11.45
C ILE A 93 -5.05 21.62 12.90
N LYS A 94 -6.14 22.05 13.53
CA LYS A 94 -6.20 22.36 14.96
C LYS A 94 -7.59 22.09 15.51
N CYS A 95 -7.66 21.80 16.81
CA CYS A 95 -8.93 21.72 17.52
C CYS A 95 -9.06 22.84 18.57
N THR A 96 -10.29 23.25 18.85
CA THR A 96 -10.62 24.31 19.83
C THR A 96 -11.84 24.00 20.68
N SER A 97 -12.60 22.95 20.33
CA SER A 97 -13.94 22.68 20.87
C SER A 97 -13.96 21.86 22.17
N LYS A 98 -12.81 21.29 22.58
CA LYS A 98 -12.69 20.44 23.78
C LYS A 98 -11.61 20.99 24.72
N SER A 99 -11.75 20.76 26.02
CA SER A 99 -10.78 21.21 27.03
C SER A 99 -9.38 20.64 26.83
N ALA A 100 -9.27 19.47 26.21
CA ALA A 100 -8.00 18.83 25.87
C ALA A 100 -7.32 19.42 24.64
N CYS A 101 -7.97 20.32 23.90
CA CYS A 101 -7.40 20.96 22.72
C CYS A 101 -6.33 21.99 23.08
N SER A 102 -5.16 21.90 22.45
CA SER A 102 -4.10 22.90 22.64
C SER A 102 -4.43 24.25 21.97
N GLY A 103 -5.27 24.24 20.93
CA GLY A 103 -5.50 25.39 20.05
C GLY A 103 -4.37 25.65 19.05
N ASN A 104 -3.23 24.96 19.17
CA ASN A 104 -2.09 25.08 18.27
C ASN A 104 -2.27 24.15 17.05
N PRO A 105 -1.87 24.60 15.84
CA PRO A 105 -1.97 23.76 14.66
C PRO A 105 -0.81 22.77 14.55
N VAL A 106 -1.12 21.61 13.97
CA VAL A 106 -0.15 20.60 13.53
C VAL A 106 -0.30 20.37 12.03
N THR A 107 0.78 20.02 11.36
CA THR A 107 0.76 19.70 9.93
C THR A 107 0.58 18.21 9.74
N VAL A 108 -0.30 17.81 8.83
CA VAL A 108 -0.53 16.42 8.44
C VAL A 108 -0.48 16.27 6.92
N VAL A 109 -0.16 15.07 6.45
CA VAL A 109 -0.15 14.72 5.03
C VAL A 109 -1.25 13.72 4.70
N ILE A 110 -1.94 13.90 3.57
CA ILE A 110 -2.89 12.91 3.06
C ILE A 110 -2.11 11.74 2.44
N THR A 111 -2.29 10.56 3.01
CA THR A 111 -1.55 9.34 2.62
C THR A 111 -2.43 8.11 2.41
N ASP A 112 -3.73 8.24 2.69
CA ASP A 112 -4.70 7.16 2.57
C ASP A 112 -6.10 7.73 2.26
N GLU A 113 -7.04 6.84 1.94
CA GLU A 113 -8.44 7.14 1.72
C GLU A 113 -9.28 6.68 2.91
N CYS A 114 -10.28 7.47 3.29
CA CYS A 114 -11.34 7.01 4.19
C CYS A 114 -12.67 6.91 3.42
N PRO A 115 -13.01 5.73 2.84
CA PRO A 115 -14.27 5.56 2.11
C PRO A 115 -15.52 5.75 2.97
N GLY A 116 -15.41 5.50 4.29
CA GLY A 116 -16.50 5.65 5.26
C GLY A 116 -16.73 7.08 5.74
N CYS A 117 -15.84 8.01 5.42
CA CYS A 117 -15.86 9.39 5.90
C CYS A 117 -16.75 10.28 5.02
N VAL A 118 -18.05 9.97 5.00
CA VAL A 118 -19.05 10.61 4.12
C VAL A 118 -20.04 11.50 4.85
N THR A 119 -19.96 11.58 6.17
CA THR A 119 -20.90 12.32 7.03
C THR A 119 -20.72 13.83 6.94
N GLU A 120 -19.50 14.30 6.71
CA GLU A 120 -19.15 15.70 6.53
C GLU A 120 -18.65 15.96 5.10
N SER A 121 -18.75 17.21 4.65
CA SER A 121 -18.22 17.62 3.34
C SER A 121 -16.69 17.50 3.27
N VAL A 122 -16.01 17.65 4.40
CA VAL A 122 -14.56 17.45 4.57
C VAL A 122 -14.33 16.71 5.87
N HIS A 123 -13.59 15.61 5.79
CA HIS A 123 -13.33 14.73 6.91
C HIS A 123 -11.88 14.21 6.88
N PHE A 124 -11.18 14.37 8.00
CA PHE A 124 -9.84 13.83 8.24
C PHE A 124 -9.92 12.63 9.18
N ASP A 125 -9.64 11.43 8.69
CA ASP A 125 -9.45 10.29 9.56
C ASP A 125 -7.96 10.16 9.87
N LEU A 126 -7.57 10.72 11.02
CA LEU A 126 -6.18 10.98 11.36
C LEU A 126 -5.48 9.73 11.89
N SER A 127 -4.16 9.68 11.79
CA SER A 127 -3.42 8.72 12.62
C SER A 127 -3.60 9.05 14.11
N GLY A 128 -3.46 8.05 15.00
CA GLY A 128 -3.48 8.28 16.44
C GLY A 128 -2.44 9.32 16.91
N THR A 129 -1.28 9.35 16.25
CA THR A 129 -0.24 10.35 16.47
C THR A 129 -0.70 11.75 16.09
N SER A 130 -1.20 11.95 14.87
CA SER A 130 -1.72 13.23 14.36
C SER A 130 -2.87 13.76 15.21
N PHE A 131 -3.81 12.90 15.58
CA PHE A 131 -4.97 13.28 16.40
C PHE A 131 -4.55 13.70 17.80
N GLY A 132 -3.66 12.93 18.44
CA GLY A 132 -3.11 13.24 19.75
C GLY A 132 -2.26 14.50 19.77
N ALA A 133 -1.57 14.82 18.67
CA ALA A 133 -0.71 16.00 18.56
C ALA A 133 -1.47 17.33 18.62
N MET A 134 -2.79 17.34 18.37
CA MET A 134 -3.63 18.53 18.59
C MET A 134 -3.91 18.82 20.07
N ALA A 135 -3.63 17.89 20.97
CA ALA A 135 -3.95 18.03 22.39
C ALA A 135 -2.95 18.90 23.16
N ILE A 136 -3.37 19.39 24.33
CA ILE A 136 -2.45 19.91 25.35
C ILE A 136 -1.48 18.77 25.73
N SER A 137 -0.20 19.09 25.90
CA SER A 137 0.84 18.11 26.28
C SER A 137 0.40 17.25 27.47
N GLY A 138 0.35 15.93 27.30
CA GLY A 138 -0.10 14.95 28.29
C GLY A 138 -1.61 14.69 28.32
N GLN A 139 -2.41 15.34 27.48
CA GLN A 139 -3.86 15.13 27.33
C GLN A 139 -4.24 14.50 25.98
N ASP A 140 -3.27 14.00 25.24
CA ASP A 140 -3.43 13.32 23.96
C ASP A 140 -4.39 12.13 24.04
N SER A 141 -4.28 11.32 25.11
CA SER A 141 -5.22 10.20 25.35
C SER A 141 -6.64 10.68 25.68
N GLN A 142 -6.79 11.81 26.38
CA GLN A 142 -8.10 12.39 26.67
C GLN A 142 -8.76 12.89 25.39
N LEU A 143 -7.99 13.54 24.51
CA LEU A 143 -8.50 14.00 23.24
C LEU A 143 -8.93 12.82 22.35
N ARG A 144 -8.09 11.78 22.21
CA ARG A 144 -8.41 10.58 21.41
C ARG A 144 -9.70 9.87 21.85
N ASN A 145 -10.01 9.88 23.14
CA ASN A 145 -11.23 9.25 23.67
C ASN A 145 -12.52 10.01 23.33
N VAL A 146 -12.44 11.19 22.70
CA VAL A 146 -13.62 11.92 22.20
C VAL A 146 -14.26 11.22 21.00
N GLY A 147 -13.49 10.42 20.25
CA GLY A 147 -13.95 9.72 19.05
C GLY A 147 -14.04 10.66 17.85
N VAL A 148 -15.14 11.40 17.73
CA VAL A 148 -15.39 12.35 16.63
C VAL A 148 -15.20 13.79 17.10
N LEU A 149 -14.38 14.56 16.40
CA LEU A 149 -14.01 15.92 16.75
C LEU A 149 -14.27 16.87 15.57
N GLN A 150 -14.89 18.02 15.86
CA GLN A 150 -14.90 19.13 14.90
C GLN A 150 -13.59 19.91 15.02
N ILE A 151 -12.86 19.98 13.92
CA ILE A 151 -11.56 20.65 13.81
C ILE A 151 -11.63 21.81 12.82
N LEU A 152 -10.59 22.63 12.86
CA LEU A 152 -10.31 23.66 11.88
C LEU A 152 -9.13 23.23 11.03
N TYR A 153 -9.19 23.41 9.73
CA TYR A 153 -8.12 23.06 8.80
C TYR A 153 -7.87 24.15 7.75
N ARG A 154 -6.68 24.11 7.13
CA ARG A 154 -6.33 24.84 5.91
C ARG A 154 -5.21 24.12 5.16
N LYS A 155 -5.23 24.20 3.82
CA LYS A 155 -4.14 23.67 2.98
C LYS A 155 -2.88 24.53 3.17
N VAL A 156 -1.71 23.91 3.20
CA VAL A 156 -0.41 24.58 3.29
C VAL A 156 0.59 23.91 2.36
N GLU A 157 1.67 24.62 2.03
CA GLU A 157 2.78 24.01 1.30
C GLU A 157 3.45 22.91 2.14
N CYS A 158 3.77 21.79 1.50
CA CYS A 158 4.63 20.74 2.03
C CYS A 158 6.09 21.20 2.08
N ASN A 159 6.79 20.80 3.15
CA ASN A 159 8.21 21.09 3.35
C ASN A 159 8.90 19.90 4.03
N TYR A 160 9.58 19.09 3.23
CA TYR A 160 10.30 17.89 3.64
C TYR A 160 11.79 18.18 3.78
N VAL A 161 12.16 18.88 4.86
CA VAL A 161 13.55 19.29 5.13
C VAL A 161 14.54 18.11 5.00
N GLY A 162 15.53 18.26 4.12
CA GLY A 162 16.57 17.25 3.90
C GLY A 162 16.14 16.08 3.02
N LYS A 163 14.94 16.13 2.43
CA LYS A 163 14.49 15.24 1.37
C LYS A 163 14.33 16.01 0.07
N THR A 164 14.43 15.30 -1.03
CA THR A 164 14.04 15.76 -2.35
C THR A 164 12.94 14.84 -2.84
N VAL A 165 12.21 15.27 -3.87
CA VAL A 165 11.28 14.39 -4.60
C VAL A 165 11.97 13.06 -4.91
N THR A 166 11.33 11.98 -4.50
CA THR A 166 11.85 10.62 -4.55
C THR A 166 10.95 9.78 -5.45
N PHE A 167 11.56 8.88 -6.21
CA PHE A 167 10.84 8.00 -7.12
C PHE A 167 11.14 6.56 -6.77
N LYS A 168 10.09 5.79 -6.48
CA LYS A 168 10.20 4.35 -6.25
C LYS A 168 9.61 3.62 -7.45
N VAL A 169 10.44 2.87 -8.16
CA VAL A 169 10.00 2.10 -9.33
C VAL A 169 9.16 0.90 -8.87
N GLU A 170 7.95 0.79 -9.40
CA GLU A 170 6.97 -0.22 -9.00
C GLU A 170 7.33 -1.64 -9.45
N GLU A 171 6.96 -2.61 -8.62
CA GLU A 171 7.04 -4.05 -8.91
C GLU A 171 6.18 -4.35 -10.15
N GLY A 172 6.80 -4.84 -11.23
CA GLY A 172 6.17 -5.04 -12.54
C GLY A 172 6.71 -4.14 -13.66
N SER A 173 7.43 -3.07 -13.31
CA SER A 173 8.14 -2.26 -14.30
C SER A 173 9.18 -3.08 -15.07
N ASN A 174 9.22 -2.91 -16.38
CA ASN A 174 10.10 -3.58 -17.32
C ASN A 174 10.49 -2.62 -18.47
N THR A 175 11.13 -3.11 -19.51
CA THR A 175 11.60 -2.26 -20.60
C THR A 175 10.48 -1.60 -21.40
N ASN A 176 9.27 -2.15 -21.41
CA ASN A 176 8.14 -1.66 -22.20
C ASN A 176 6.99 -1.08 -21.37
N TYR A 177 7.07 -1.21 -20.05
CA TYR A 177 6.12 -0.68 -19.09
C TYR A 177 6.90 -0.11 -17.91
N PHE A 178 6.71 1.17 -17.60
CA PHE A 178 7.37 1.80 -16.45
C PHE A 178 6.33 2.41 -15.54
N ALA A 179 6.38 2.08 -14.25
CA ALA A 179 5.58 2.74 -13.24
C ALA A 179 6.45 3.17 -12.06
N ALA A 180 6.15 4.34 -11.49
CA ALA A 180 6.85 4.85 -10.34
C ALA A 180 5.90 5.58 -9.39
N LEU A 181 6.05 5.30 -8.10
CA LEU A 181 5.50 6.08 -7.01
C LEU A 181 6.35 7.34 -6.82
N VAL A 182 5.71 8.50 -6.69
CA VAL A 182 6.35 9.78 -6.39
C VAL A 182 6.14 10.12 -4.92
N GLU A 183 7.22 10.33 -4.18
CA GLU A 183 7.20 10.68 -2.76
C GLU A 183 7.91 12.02 -2.51
N TYR A 184 7.54 12.69 -1.41
CA TYR A 184 8.20 13.90 -0.91
C TYR A 184 8.24 15.06 -1.91
N GLU A 185 7.14 15.28 -2.62
CA GLU A 185 6.96 16.50 -3.41
C GLU A 185 6.76 17.70 -2.46
N ASP A 186 7.74 18.59 -2.42
CA ASP A 186 7.63 19.88 -1.74
C ASP A 186 6.72 20.82 -2.53
N GLY A 187 6.14 21.83 -1.86
CA GLY A 187 5.21 22.76 -2.50
C GLY A 187 3.77 22.33 -2.31
N ASP A 188 2.98 22.18 -3.37
CA ASP A 188 1.54 21.94 -3.24
C ASP A 188 1.20 20.57 -2.64
N GLY A 189 2.09 19.59 -2.78
CA GLY A 189 1.91 18.20 -2.37
C GLY A 189 1.01 17.38 -3.30
N GLU A 190 0.23 18.02 -4.17
CA GLU A 190 -0.66 17.40 -5.16
C GLU A 190 -0.02 17.46 -6.55
N ILE A 191 0.09 16.30 -7.21
CA ILE A 191 0.76 16.19 -8.51
C ILE A 191 -0.27 16.19 -9.64
N GLY A 192 -0.18 17.16 -10.55
CA GLY A 192 -1.07 17.25 -11.71
C GLY A 192 -0.53 16.57 -12.96
N ARG A 193 0.80 16.40 -13.09
CA ARG A 193 1.41 15.75 -14.25
C ARG A 193 2.79 15.19 -13.93
N VAL A 194 3.08 13.99 -14.46
CA VAL A 194 4.43 13.41 -14.48
C VAL A 194 4.83 13.08 -15.91
N GLU A 195 6.07 13.39 -16.26
CA GLU A 195 6.63 13.13 -17.59
C GLU A 195 8.00 12.47 -17.48
N LEU A 196 8.31 11.62 -18.45
CA LEU A 196 9.53 10.83 -18.51
C LEU A 196 10.33 11.19 -19.76
N LYS A 197 11.62 11.44 -19.58
CA LYS A 197 12.58 11.62 -20.68
C LYS A 197 13.58 10.49 -20.67
N GLN A 198 13.78 9.86 -21.82
CA GLN A 198 14.79 8.81 -22.03
C GLN A 198 16.19 9.43 -22.12
N ALA A 199 17.21 8.60 -22.36
CA ALA A 199 18.64 8.93 -22.44
C ALA A 199 18.97 10.31 -23.06
N LEU A 200 20.15 10.83 -22.72
CA LEU A 200 20.60 12.21 -22.97
C LEU A 200 20.58 12.67 -24.45
N ASP A 201 20.37 11.78 -25.41
CA ASP A 201 20.19 12.07 -26.83
C ASP A 201 18.73 12.42 -27.21
N SER A 202 17.77 12.27 -26.29
CA SER A 202 16.36 12.57 -26.50
C SER A 202 15.93 13.83 -25.74
N ASP A 203 15.44 14.84 -26.47
CA ASP A 203 14.81 16.04 -25.89
C ASP A 203 13.29 15.89 -25.70
N THR A 204 12.73 14.73 -26.05
CA THR A 204 11.30 14.46 -25.97
C THR A 204 10.87 13.99 -24.59
N TRP A 205 9.88 14.66 -24.01
CA TRP A 205 9.18 14.26 -22.78
C TRP A 205 7.94 13.43 -23.13
N LEU A 206 7.80 12.27 -22.49
CA LEU A 206 6.65 11.36 -22.62
C LEU A 206 5.75 11.54 -21.41
N THR A 207 4.49 11.93 -21.63
CA THR A 207 3.52 12.09 -20.54
C THR A 207 3.13 10.75 -19.96
N MET A 208 3.24 10.62 -18.63
CA MET A 208 2.82 9.46 -17.88
C MET A 208 1.33 9.59 -17.52
N SER A 209 0.63 8.45 -17.45
CA SER A 209 -0.75 8.38 -16.98
C SER A 209 -0.79 8.10 -15.49
N HIS A 210 -1.66 8.79 -14.75
CA HIS A 210 -1.97 8.44 -13.37
C HIS A 210 -2.53 7.01 -13.32
N LEU A 211 -2.01 6.18 -12.42
CA LEU A 211 -2.44 4.78 -12.27
C LEU A 211 -3.37 4.63 -11.07
N TRP A 212 -2.87 4.96 -9.89
CA TRP A 212 -3.59 4.96 -8.61
C TRP A 212 -2.74 5.66 -7.55
N GLY A 213 -3.34 6.25 -6.52
CA GLY A 213 -2.60 6.89 -5.43
C GLY A 213 -1.60 7.94 -5.95
N ALA A 214 -0.33 7.85 -5.54
CA ALA A 214 0.76 8.66 -6.10
C ALA A 214 1.61 7.92 -7.16
N VAL A 215 1.06 6.86 -7.78
CA VAL A 215 1.73 6.04 -8.79
C VAL A 215 1.37 6.49 -10.21
N TRP A 216 2.39 6.68 -11.02
CA TRP A 216 2.29 7.09 -12.42
C TRP A 216 2.90 6.03 -13.32
N ARG A 217 2.26 5.76 -14.47
CA ARG A 217 2.71 4.75 -15.44
C ARG A 217 2.94 5.28 -16.84
N LEU A 218 3.76 4.56 -17.60
CA LEU A 218 4.01 4.79 -19.01
C LEU A 218 4.14 3.44 -19.74
N ASP A 219 3.27 3.25 -20.72
CA ASP A 219 3.31 2.13 -21.67
C ASP A 219 4.03 2.59 -22.94
N VAL A 220 5.07 1.86 -23.38
CA VAL A 220 5.82 2.18 -24.61
C VAL A 220 5.94 1.00 -25.56
N THR A 221 5.85 1.28 -26.85
CA THR A 221 5.95 0.28 -27.93
C THR A 221 7.38 -0.17 -28.22
N SER A 222 8.38 0.59 -27.75
CA SER A 222 9.80 0.26 -27.88
C SER A 222 10.50 0.32 -26.52
N PRO A 223 11.51 -0.54 -26.26
CA PRO A 223 12.21 -0.56 -24.99
C PRO A 223 12.74 0.81 -24.54
N LEU A 224 12.45 1.21 -23.31
CA LEU A 224 12.95 2.43 -22.69
C LEU A 224 14.47 2.42 -22.62
N ARG A 225 15.07 3.53 -23.07
CA ARG A 225 16.52 3.77 -23.03
C ARG A 225 16.87 4.59 -21.79
N ALA A 226 17.29 3.91 -20.73
CA ALA A 226 17.82 4.54 -19.53
C ALA A 226 19.21 5.20 -19.79
N PRO A 227 19.64 6.19 -18.99
CA PRO A 227 18.99 6.72 -17.79
C PRO A 227 17.71 7.51 -18.09
N LEU A 228 16.76 7.49 -17.16
CA LEU A 228 15.48 8.18 -17.30
C LEU A 228 15.45 9.41 -16.38
N SER A 229 15.00 10.53 -16.92
CA SER A 229 14.69 11.74 -16.15
C SER A 229 13.19 11.85 -15.94
N LEU A 230 12.78 12.34 -14.78
CA LEU A 230 11.37 12.57 -14.45
C LEU A 230 11.13 14.06 -14.23
N ARG A 231 10.03 14.56 -14.79
CA ARG A 231 9.52 15.91 -14.54
C ARG A 231 8.18 15.79 -13.85
N VAL A 232 8.06 16.40 -12.67
CA VAL A 232 6.85 16.44 -11.87
C VAL A 232 6.30 17.86 -11.93
N THR A 233 5.01 18.01 -12.18
CA THR A 233 4.31 19.31 -12.19
C THR A 233 3.23 19.30 -11.12
N SER A 234 3.28 20.26 -10.21
CA SER A 234 2.30 20.44 -9.15
C SER A 234 0.93 20.83 -9.73
N LEU A 235 -0.15 20.35 -9.12
CA LEU A 235 -1.52 20.46 -9.65
C LEU A 235 -2.02 21.92 -9.66
N ASP A 236 -1.83 22.65 -8.56
CA ASP A 236 -2.41 23.99 -8.38
C ASP A 236 -1.51 25.10 -8.95
N SER A 237 -0.22 25.09 -8.57
CA SER A 237 0.73 26.13 -8.95
C SER A 237 1.28 25.97 -10.37
N SER A 238 1.17 24.77 -10.96
CA SER A 238 1.83 24.38 -12.20
C SER A 238 3.37 24.53 -12.16
N GLU A 239 3.97 24.62 -10.97
CA GLU A 239 5.43 24.60 -10.81
C GLU A 239 5.99 23.23 -11.19
N THR A 240 7.21 23.20 -11.73
CA THR A 240 7.83 21.97 -12.24
C THR A 240 9.17 21.70 -11.59
N VAL A 241 9.36 20.46 -11.14
CA VAL A 241 10.67 19.94 -10.69
C VAL A 241 11.16 18.91 -11.69
N VAL A 242 12.44 19.02 -12.10
CA VAL A 242 13.09 18.08 -13.03
C VAL A 242 14.17 17.29 -12.29
N ALA A 243 13.95 16.00 -12.14
CA ALA A 243 14.92 15.05 -11.63
C ALA A 243 15.68 14.40 -12.80
N SER A 244 16.85 14.95 -13.12
CA SER A 244 17.66 14.51 -14.26
C SER A 244 18.36 13.19 -13.99
N ASN A 245 18.22 12.22 -14.89
CA ASN A 245 18.83 10.89 -14.82
C ASN A 245 18.60 10.14 -13.51
N VAL A 246 17.45 10.38 -12.86
CA VAL A 246 17.13 9.85 -11.52
C VAL A 246 16.93 8.34 -11.51
N ILE A 247 16.54 7.76 -12.65
CA ILE A 247 16.48 6.31 -12.84
C ILE A 247 17.70 5.86 -13.66
N PRO A 248 18.68 5.15 -13.07
CA PRO A 248 19.94 4.82 -13.72
C PRO A 248 19.79 3.71 -14.77
N ALA A 249 20.77 3.55 -15.66
CA ALA A 249 20.84 2.37 -16.52
C ALA A 249 20.94 1.08 -15.68
N GLY A 250 20.26 0.01 -16.12
CA GLY A 250 20.18 -1.24 -15.36
C GLY A 250 19.31 -1.15 -14.09
N TRP A 251 18.45 -0.11 -14.00
CA TRP A 251 17.43 -0.03 -12.97
C TRP A 251 16.63 -1.33 -12.90
N LYS A 252 16.37 -1.77 -11.68
CA LYS A 252 15.45 -2.86 -11.37
C LYS A 252 14.25 -2.24 -10.65
N PRO A 253 13.05 -2.81 -10.76
CA PRO A 253 11.96 -2.49 -9.84
C PRO A 253 12.48 -2.46 -8.41
N ALA A 254 11.94 -1.60 -7.54
CA ALA A 254 12.42 -1.43 -6.19
C ALA A 254 12.34 -2.74 -5.38
N ALA A 255 13.39 -3.56 -5.49
CA ALA A 255 13.78 -4.55 -4.52
C ALA A 255 14.55 -3.79 -3.43
N GLY A 256 14.19 -4.01 -2.18
CA GLY A 256 14.95 -3.53 -1.02
C GLY A 256 16.46 -3.74 -1.22
N THR A 257 17.21 -2.70 -0.86
CA THR A 257 18.67 -2.61 -0.69
C THR A 257 19.49 -3.86 -1.05
N SER A 258 20.39 -3.68 -2.02
CA SER A 258 21.31 -4.66 -2.59
C SER A 258 22.04 -5.55 -1.57
N GLY A 259 21.92 -6.87 -1.77
CA GLY A 259 22.85 -7.87 -1.23
C GLY A 259 22.51 -9.30 -1.60
N SER A 260 21.22 -9.69 -1.67
CA SER A 260 20.87 -11.09 -1.93
C SER A 260 19.43 -11.36 -2.42
N GLY A 261 18.63 -10.33 -2.72
CA GLY A 261 17.21 -10.49 -3.02
C GLY A 261 16.37 -10.90 -1.80
N TRP A 262 16.86 -10.58 -0.59
CA TRP A 262 16.18 -10.79 0.68
C TRP A 262 15.93 -9.45 1.38
N SER A 263 14.75 -9.28 1.95
CA SER A 263 14.32 -8.13 2.75
C SER A 263 14.25 -8.52 4.24
N SER A 264 14.28 -7.54 5.16
CA SER A 264 14.14 -7.80 6.60
C SER A 264 12.67 -7.82 7.03
N ALA A 265 12.31 -8.71 7.96
CA ALA A 265 10.99 -8.76 8.58
C ALA A 265 11.09 -9.15 10.06
N GLY A 266 10.12 -8.73 10.86
CA GLY A 266 9.87 -9.32 12.17
C GLY A 266 9.26 -10.70 12.02
N ALA A 267 9.50 -11.57 13.00
CA ALA A 267 8.80 -12.83 13.10
C ALA A 267 8.56 -13.24 14.55
N THR A 268 7.34 -13.68 14.82
CA THR A 268 6.94 -14.45 16.00
C THR A 268 6.44 -15.83 15.56
N TRP A 269 5.94 -16.59 16.52
CA TRP A 269 5.18 -17.79 16.21
C TRP A 269 3.99 -17.96 17.15
N TYR A 270 2.99 -18.69 16.67
CA TYR A 270 1.76 -18.94 17.39
C TYR A 270 1.29 -20.39 17.27
N GLY A 271 0.32 -20.76 18.11
CA GLY A 271 -0.23 -22.10 18.18
C GLY A 271 0.68 -23.10 18.89
N SER A 272 0.56 -24.38 18.53
CA SER A 272 1.38 -25.43 19.15
C SER A 272 2.80 -25.49 18.55
N PRO A 273 3.83 -25.89 19.33
CA PRO A 273 5.23 -25.89 18.90
C PRO A 273 5.53 -26.65 17.60
N THR A 274 4.72 -27.67 17.28
CA THR A 274 4.84 -28.50 16.07
C THR A 274 3.54 -28.52 15.27
N GLY A 275 2.72 -27.48 15.41
CA GLY A 275 1.44 -27.34 14.70
C GLY A 275 1.50 -26.33 13.57
N TYR A 276 0.32 -26.03 13.04
CA TYR A 276 0.06 -25.16 11.89
C TYR A 276 -0.47 -23.77 12.29
N GLY A 277 -0.27 -23.35 13.54
CA GLY A 277 -0.87 -22.12 14.06
C GLY A 277 -2.25 -22.39 14.68
N SER A 278 -3.30 -21.86 14.07
CA SER A 278 -4.71 -21.93 14.51
C SER A 278 -5.57 -22.78 13.56
N ASP A 279 -6.72 -23.24 14.06
CA ASP A 279 -7.79 -23.79 13.21
C ASP A 279 -8.55 -22.63 12.53
N GLY A 280 -8.89 -22.79 11.24
CA GLY A 280 -9.86 -21.89 10.59
C GLY A 280 -9.35 -20.49 10.26
N GLY A 281 -8.05 -20.32 10.02
CA GLY A 281 -7.42 -19.02 9.73
C GLY A 281 -8.11 -18.17 8.65
N ALA A 282 -7.82 -16.87 8.65
CA ALA A 282 -8.48 -15.81 7.89
C ALA A 282 -8.47 -15.99 6.37
N CYS A 283 -7.66 -16.90 5.82
CA CYS A 283 -7.73 -17.26 4.39
C CYS A 283 -8.81 -18.28 4.03
N GLY A 284 -9.41 -18.94 5.03
CA GLY A 284 -10.49 -19.90 4.83
C GLY A 284 -10.05 -21.33 4.52
N TYR A 285 -8.74 -21.63 4.51
CA TYR A 285 -8.18 -22.98 4.25
C TYR A 285 -8.49 -24.03 5.32
N ARG A 286 -9.17 -23.64 6.42
CA ARG A 286 -9.60 -24.55 7.50
C ARG A 286 -8.42 -25.43 7.97
N ASN A 287 -8.68 -26.70 8.23
CA ASN A 287 -7.67 -27.65 8.72
C ASN A 287 -6.81 -28.24 7.60
N ASP A 288 -6.99 -27.80 6.34
CA ASP A 288 -6.16 -28.27 5.23
C ASP A 288 -4.70 -27.79 5.39
N VAL A 289 -4.47 -26.68 6.10
CA VAL A 289 -3.14 -26.15 6.41
C VAL A 289 -2.27 -27.12 7.21
N ALA A 290 -2.89 -28.05 7.95
CA ALA A 290 -2.20 -29.09 8.70
C ALA A 290 -1.65 -30.20 7.79
N GLN A 291 -2.30 -30.44 6.66
CA GLN A 291 -2.05 -31.57 5.78
C GLN A 291 -1.22 -31.16 4.57
N ALA A 292 -0.67 -32.15 3.87
CA ALA A 292 -0.03 -31.89 2.58
C ALA A 292 -1.04 -31.22 1.61
N PRO A 293 -0.60 -30.24 0.80
CA PRO A 293 0.79 -29.84 0.58
C PRO A 293 1.30 -28.72 1.51
N PHE A 294 0.45 -28.10 2.33
CA PHE A 294 0.89 -27.06 3.27
C PHE A 294 1.76 -27.62 4.39
N SER A 295 1.41 -28.79 4.92
CA SER A 295 2.16 -29.55 5.92
C SER A 295 2.61 -28.70 7.11
N SER A 296 1.72 -27.83 7.60
CA SER A 296 1.99 -26.87 8.67
C SER A 296 3.05 -25.80 8.37
N MET A 297 3.61 -25.74 7.14
CA MET A 297 4.56 -24.73 6.69
C MET A 297 3.83 -23.44 6.27
N VAL A 298 3.19 -22.80 7.25
CA VAL A 298 2.32 -21.65 7.07
C VAL A 298 2.67 -20.50 8.01
N SER A 299 2.10 -19.33 7.74
CA SER A 299 2.21 -18.12 8.56
C SER A 299 0.89 -17.35 8.56
N ALA A 300 0.57 -16.76 9.71
CA ALA A 300 -0.24 -15.55 9.73
C ALA A 300 0.64 -14.38 9.26
N GLY A 301 0.10 -13.55 8.37
CA GLY A 301 0.78 -12.37 7.88
C GLY A 301 0.31 -11.12 8.62
N GLY A 302 1.22 -10.22 8.96
CA GLY A 302 0.84 -8.84 9.26
C GLY A 302 0.12 -8.18 8.06
N PRO A 303 -0.47 -7.00 8.23
CA PRO A 303 -1.32 -6.38 7.20
C PRO A 303 -0.67 -6.25 5.82
N SER A 304 0.65 -5.97 5.77
CA SER A 304 1.42 -5.85 4.51
C SER A 304 1.56 -7.16 3.73
N LEU A 305 1.44 -8.31 4.40
CA LEU A 305 1.47 -9.64 3.80
C LEU A 305 0.05 -10.18 3.55
N PHE A 306 -0.87 -10.01 4.50
CA PHE A 306 -2.24 -10.52 4.39
C PHE A 306 -3.09 -9.72 3.39
N LYS A 307 -2.90 -8.40 3.31
CA LYS A 307 -3.55 -7.50 2.34
C LYS A 307 -5.07 -7.68 2.27
N SER A 308 -5.73 -7.75 3.43
CA SER A 308 -7.17 -7.99 3.56
C SER A 308 -7.64 -9.26 2.81
N GLY A 309 -6.83 -10.32 2.87
CA GLY A 309 -7.08 -11.60 2.22
C GLY A 309 -6.51 -11.73 0.81
N LYS A 310 -6.08 -10.64 0.15
CA LYS A 310 -5.48 -10.70 -1.20
C LYS A 310 -4.12 -11.39 -1.21
N GLY A 311 -3.43 -11.41 -0.06
CA GLY A 311 -2.18 -12.13 0.13
C GLY A 311 -2.34 -13.62 0.45
N CYS A 312 -3.57 -14.11 0.61
CA CYS A 312 -3.82 -15.52 0.88
C CYS A 312 -3.28 -16.40 -0.24
N GLY A 313 -2.50 -17.41 0.15
CA GLY A 313 -1.86 -18.32 -0.79
C GLY A 313 -0.49 -17.87 -1.28
N ALA A 314 -0.05 -16.64 -0.96
CA ALA A 314 1.28 -16.15 -1.33
C ALA A 314 2.39 -16.96 -0.63
N CYS A 315 3.43 -17.33 -1.39
CA CYS A 315 4.58 -18.06 -0.87
C CYS A 315 5.79 -17.15 -0.64
N TYR A 316 6.44 -17.37 0.50
CA TYR A 316 7.65 -16.67 0.88
C TYR A 316 8.70 -17.67 1.30
N GLN A 317 9.96 -17.41 0.95
CA GLN A 317 11.05 -18.00 1.70
C GLN A 317 11.39 -17.08 2.87
N VAL A 318 11.56 -17.67 4.05
CA VAL A 318 11.99 -17.00 5.28
C VAL A 318 13.22 -17.70 5.86
N LYS A 319 14.17 -16.94 6.42
CA LYS A 319 15.35 -17.49 7.12
C LYS A 319 15.77 -16.59 8.26
N CYS A 320 16.29 -17.19 9.33
CA CYS A 320 16.94 -16.44 10.40
C CYS A 320 18.47 -16.55 10.28
N THR A 321 19.20 -15.52 10.71
CA THR A 321 20.67 -15.46 10.63
C THR A 321 21.33 -14.85 11.88
N SER A 322 20.57 -14.09 12.65
CA SER A 322 21.06 -13.28 13.78
C SER A 322 21.23 -14.05 15.08
N ASN A 323 20.63 -15.24 15.22
CA ASN A 323 20.73 -16.08 16.42
C ASN A 323 21.66 -17.28 16.20
N SER A 324 22.43 -17.66 17.22
CA SER A 324 23.35 -18.81 17.20
C SER A 324 22.69 -20.16 16.82
N VAL A 325 21.39 -20.32 17.08
CA VAL A 325 20.64 -21.54 16.75
C VAL A 325 20.01 -21.51 15.34
N CYS A 326 20.11 -20.39 14.63
CA CYS A 326 19.66 -20.28 13.25
C CYS A 326 20.48 -21.18 12.32
N SER A 327 19.80 -21.90 11.42
CA SER A 327 20.47 -22.69 10.39
C SER A 327 21.10 -21.83 9.30
N GLY A 328 20.55 -20.62 9.06
CA GLY A 328 20.86 -19.79 7.90
C GLY A 328 20.22 -20.26 6.59
N ASN A 329 19.59 -21.44 6.59
CA ASN A 329 18.88 -21.99 5.44
C ASN A 329 17.44 -21.47 5.41
N PRO A 330 16.90 -21.17 4.22
CA PRO A 330 15.53 -20.73 4.11
C PRO A 330 14.53 -21.88 4.13
N VAL A 331 13.35 -21.58 4.64
CA VAL A 331 12.16 -22.42 4.58
C VAL A 331 11.07 -21.68 3.81
N THR A 332 10.29 -22.41 3.01
CA THR A 332 9.14 -21.83 2.31
C THR A 332 7.91 -21.90 3.20
N VAL A 333 7.17 -20.80 3.30
CA VAL A 333 5.93 -20.68 4.06
C VAL A 333 4.84 -20.07 3.20
N VAL A 334 3.59 -20.41 3.48
CA VAL A 334 2.41 -19.84 2.82
C VAL A 334 1.64 -18.94 3.78
N ILE A 335 1.16 -17.79 3.29
CA ILE A 335 0.24 -16.95 4.05
C ILE A 335 -1.16 -17.58 4.04
N THR A 336 -1.61 -18.01 5.22
CA THR A 336 -2.89 -18.71 5.39
C THR A 336 -3.80 -18.09 6.45
N ASP A 337 -3.33 -17.05 7.12
CA ASP A 337 -4.02 -16.41 8.22
C ASP A 337 -3.59 -14.94 8.34
N GLU A 338 -4.26 -14.20 9.21
CA GLU A 338 -3.97 -12.80 9.51
C GLU A 338 -3.41 -12.68 10.92
N CYS A 339 -2.39 -11.85 11.11
CA CYS A 339 -2.00 -11.35 12.42
C CYS A 339 -2.27 -9.84 12.49
N PRO A 340 -3.47 -9.41 12.95
CA PRO A 340 -3.81 -7.99 12.99
C PRO A 340 -2.91 -7.17 13.92
N GLY A 341 -2.36 -7.80 14.97
CA GLY A 341 -1.47 -7.16 15.94
C GLY A 341 0.01 -7.11 15.54
N CYS A 342 0.37 -7.72 14.41
CA CYS A 342 1.76 -7.82 13.94
C CYS A 342 2.19 -6.58 13.15
N VAL A 343 2.18 -5.42 13.83
CA VAL A 343 2.44 -4.09 13.27
C VAL A 343 3.70 -3.42 13.82
N THR A 344 4.49 -4.15 14.62
CA THR A 344 5.73 -3.61 15.21
C THR A 344 6.80 -3.40 14.14
N GLU A 345 6.80 -4.23 13.09
CA GLU A 345 7.67 -4.16 11.93
C GLU A 345 6.86 -3.95 10.66
N SER A 346 7.48 -3.33 9.64
CA SER A 346 6.83 -3.07 8.34
C SER A 346 6.36 -4.34 7.62
N VAL A 347 7.04 -5.45 7.89
CA VAL A 347 6.67 -6.79 7.45
C VAL A 347 6.88 -7.70 8.64
N HIS A 348 5.83 -8.45 9.00
CA HIS A 348 5.87 -9.35 10.13
C HIS A 348 5.22 -10.69 9.78
N PHE A 349 5.94 -11.78 10.03
CA PHE A 349 5.46 -13.14 9.89
C PHE A 349 5.18 -13.73 11.27
N ASP A 350 3.91 -13.95 11.61
CA ASP A 350 3.57 -14.75 12.78
C ASP A 350 3.47 -16.21 12.34
N LEU A 351 4.59 -16.92 12.42
CA LEU A 351 4.79 -18.23 11.82
C LEU A 351 4.06 -19.31 12.63
N SER A 352 3.69 -20.42 11.99
CA SER A 352 3.33 -21.61 12.76
C SER A 352 4.54 -22.09 13.59
N GLY A 353 4.29 -22.79 14.70
CA GLY A 353 5.39 -23.39 15.48
C GLY A 353 6.29 -24.31 14.66
N THR A 354 5.72 -25.00 13.66
CA THR A 354 6.46 -25.82 12.69
C THR A 354 7.36 -24.96 11.80
N SER A 355 6.81 -23.93 11.14
CA SER A 355 7.55 -23.01 10.27
C SER A 355 8.68 -22.29 11.01
N PHE A 356 8.42 -21.80 12.22
CA PHE A 356 9.41 -21.09 13.02
C PHE A 356 10.55 -22.02 13.45
N GLY A 357 10.20 -23.22 13.95
CA GLY A 357 11.18 -24.22 14.34
C GLY A 357 12.04 -24.71 13.16
N ALA A 358 11.47 -24.77 11.96
CA ALA A 358 12.17 -25.23 10.76
C ALA A 358 13.33 -24.31 10.31
N MET A 359 13.37 -23.05 10.78
CA MET A 359 14.52 -22.16 10.54
C MET A 359 15.75 -22.50 11.41
N ALA A 360 15.59 -23.35 12.43
CA ALA A 360 16.67 -23.70 13.35
C ALA A 360 17.63 -24.76 12.77
N LYS A 361 18.82 -24.85 13.38
CA LYS A 361 19.70 -26.02 13.19
C LYS A 361 18.99 -27.29 13.65
N SER A 362 19.36 -28.42 13.06
CA SER A 362 18.78 -29.72 13.41
C SER A 362 18.85 -29.98 14.93
N GLY A 363 17.72 -30.29 15.54
CA GLY A 363 17.58 -30.54 16.99
C GLY A 363 17.53 -29.28 17.87
N GLN A 364 17.55 -28.07 17.29
CA GLN A 364 17.51 -26.80 18.04
C GLN A 364 16.22 -25.99 17.80
N ASP A 365 15.20 -26.60 17.21
CA ASP A 365 13.90 -26.01 16.92
C ASP A 365 13.20 -25.46 18.17
N SER A 366 13.23 -26.21 19.28
CA SER A 366 12.68 -25.74 20.56
C SER A 366 13.47 -24.56 21.14
N GLN A 367 14.80 -24.53 20.94
CA GLN A 367 15.62 -23.41 21.40
C GLN A 367 15.34 -22.15 20.60
N LEU A 368 15.14 -22.26 19.28
CA LEU A 368 14.76 -21.12 18.46
C LEU A 368 13.39 -20.59 18.89
N ARG A 369 12.38 -21.45 19.04
CA ARG A 369 11.03 -21.04 19.50
C ARG A 369 11.04 -20.30 20.83
N ASN A 370 11.92 -20.67 21.76
CA ASN A 370 12.07 -19.98 23.05
C ASN A 370 12.64 -18.56 22.95
N VAL A 371 13.18 -18.16 21.79
CA VAL A 371 13.57 -16.76 21.53
C VAL A 371 12.34 -15.86 21.42
N GLY A 372 11.19 -16.41 20.98
CA GLY A 372 9.93 -15.69 20.86
C GLY A 372 9.87 -14.77 19.65
N VAL A 373 10.63 -13.67 19.67
CA VAL A 373 10.66 -12.64 18.62
C VAL A 373 12.00 -12.65 17.91
N LEU A 374 12.00 -12.71 16.58
CA LEU A 374 13.19 -12.70 15.74
C LEU A 374 13.11 -11.62 14.66
N GLN A 375 14.27 -11.05 14.32
CA GLN A 375 14.46 -10.43 13.02
C GLN A 375 14.92 -11.49 12.03
N ILE A 376 14.16 -11.66 10.95
CA ILE A 376 14.39 -12.63 9.89
C ILE A 376 14.63 -11.92 8.56
N LEU A 377 15.10 -12.69 7.59
CA LEU A 377 15.16 -12.30 6.19
C LEU A 377 14.09 -13.06 5.42
N TYR A 378 13.38 -12.37 4.52
CA TYR A 378 12.34 -12.96 3.70
C TYR A 378 12.46 -12.53 2.22
N LYS A 379 11.83 -13.30 1.34
CA LYS A 379 11.58 -12.89 -0.05
C LYS A 379 10.36 -13.62 -0.59
N LYS A 380 9.59 -12.96 -1.45
CA LYS A 380 8.49 -13.61 -2.19
C LYS A 380 9.09 -14.63 -3.17
N VAL A 381 8.44 -15.77 -3.31
CA VAL A 381 8.82 -16.82 -4.29
C VAL A 381 7.57 -17.38 -4.92
N GLU A 382 7.72 -18.01 -6.09
CA GLU A 382 6.62 -18.77 -6.67
C GLU A 382 6.23 -19.94 -5.77
N CYS A 383 4.92 -20.14 -5.64
CA CYS A 383 4.35 -21.32 -5.04
C CYS A 383 4.52 -22.53 -5.95
N ASN A 384 4.92 -23.65 -5.37
CA ASN A 384 4.97 -24.94 -6.06
C ASN A 384 4.48 -26.04 -5.11
N TYR A 385 3.26 -26.53 -5.36
CA TYR A 385 2.63 -27.60 -4.58
C TYR A 385 2.88 -29.01 -5.15
N ASN A 386 3.92 -29.18 -6.00
CA ASN A 386 4.47 -30.47 -6.46
C ASN A 386 3.42 -31.54 -6.81
N GLY A 387 2.71 -31.33 -7.92
CA GLY A 387 1.73 -32.30 -8.46
C GLY A 387 0.30 -32.08 -7.99
N GLU A 388 0.05 -31.14 -7.07
CA GLU A 388 -1.31 -30.66 -6.80
C GLU A 388 -1.78 -29.65 -7.87
N THR A 389 -3.09 -29.62 -8.04
CA THR A 389 -3.80 -28.76 -8.99
C THR A 389 -4.69 -27.78 -8.25
N VAL A 390 -5.03 -26.66 -8.90
CA VAL A 390 -5.97 -25.69 -8.33
C VAL A 390 -7.25 -26.40 -7.91
N THR A 391 -7.63 -26.25 -6.65
CA THR A 391 -8.79 -26.93 -6.05
C THR A 391 -9.80 -25.91 -5.59
N PHE A 392 -11.08 -26.17 -5.89
CA PHE A 392 -12.19 -25.30 -5.54
C PHE A 392 -13.01 -25.97 -4.46
N ARG A 393 -13.08 -25.37 -3.27
CA ARG A 393 -14.02 -25.76 -2.23
C ARG A 393 -15.25 -24.87 -2.34
N VAL A 394 -16.38 -25.44 -2.73
CA VAL A 394 -17.63 -24.69 -2.82
C VAL A 394 -18.11 -24.36 -1.42
N ASP A 395 -18.47 -23.10 -1.19
CA ASP A 395 -18.94 -22.61 0.11
C ASP A 395 -20.26 -23.29 0.52
N GLU A 396 -20.46 -23.49 1.82
CA GLU A 396 -21.65 -24.16 2.37
C GLU A 396 -22.96 -23.40 2.10
N GLY A 397 -22.90 -22.07 1.98
CA GLY A 397 -24.05 -21.24 1.63
C GLY A 397 -24.40 -21.26 0.14
N SER A 398 -23.56 -21.85 -0.71
CA SER A 398 -23.79 -21.91 -2.15
C SER A 398 -25.06 -22.68 -2.50
N ASN A 399 -25.78 -22.21 -3.50
CA ASN A 399 -26.97 -22.83 -4.06
C ASN A 399 -27.11 -22.43 -5.54
N THR A 400 -28.24 -22.72 -6.18
CA THR A 400 -28.40 -22.39 -7.61
C THR A 400 -28.45 -20.87 -7.86
N ASN A 401 -28.76 -20.04 -6.87
CA ASN A 401 -28.89 -18.58 -7.03
C ASN A 401 -27.73 -17.78 -6.42
N TYR A 402 -26.77 -18.47 -5.79
CA TYR A 402 -25.59 -17.86 -5.17
C TYR A 402 -24.45 -18.87 -5.21
N PHE A 403 -23.26 -18.45 -5.66
CA PHE A 403 -22.11 -19.34 -5.67
C PHE A 403 -20.90 -18.66 -5.07
N ALA A 404 -20.25 -19.33 -4.13
CA ALA A 404 -18.93 -18.93 -3.66
C ALA A 404 -18.01 -20.15 -3.61
N ALA A 405 -16.73 -19.91 -3.87
CA ALA A 405 -15.72 -20.94 -3.77
C ALA A 405 -14.42 -20.38 -3.20
N LEU A 406 -13.84 -21.14 -2.28
CA LEU A 406 -12.47 -20.99 -1.82
C LEU A 406 -11.54 -21.63 -2.86
N VAL A 407 -10.49 -20.91 -3.26
CA VAL A 407 -9.49 -21.39 -4.22
C VAL A 407 -8.21 -21.77 -3.48
N GLU A 408 -7.80 -23.04 -3.61
CA GLU A 408 -6.65 -23.64 -2.93
C GLU A 408 -5.58 -24.11 -3.94
N TYR A 409 -4.33 -24.19 -3.48
CA TYR A 409 -3.17 -24.77 -4.20
C TYR A 409 -2.82 -24.11 -5.54
N VAL A 410 -2.89 -22.78 -5.57
CA VAL A 410 -2.49 -21.95 -6.73
C VAL A 410 -0.96 -21.84 -6.78
N ASN A 411 -0.33 -22.44 -7.80
CA ASN A 411 1.11 -22.26 -8.08
C ASN A 411 1.40 -20.86 -8.62
N GLY A 412 2.68 -20.58 -8.90
CA GLY A 412 3.11 -19.29 -9.44
C GLY A 412 3.00 -18.22 -8.37
N ASP A 413 2.32 -17.12 -8.64
CA ASP A 413 2.20 -16.02 -7.67
C ASP A 413 1.57 -16.41 -6.33
N GLY A 414 0.71 -17.42 -6.32
CA GLY A 414 -0.14 -17.78 -5.17
C GLY A 414 -1.27 -16.78 -4.88
N GLU A 415 -1.03 -15.48 -5.14
CA GLU A 415 -2.02 -14.40 -5.06
C GLU A 415 -2.93 -14.38 -6.30
N ILE A 416 -4.24 -14.32 -6.08
CA ILE A 416 -5.25 -14.31 -7.14
C ILE A 416 -5.72 -12.87 -7.40
N GLY A 417 -5.59 -12.41 -8.64
CA GLY A 417 -6.06 -11.08 -9.06
C GLY A 417 -7.52 -11.06 -9.51
N ARG A 418 -8.00 -12.15 -10.14
CA ARG A 418 -9.37 -12.23 -10.65
C ARG A 418 -9.84 -13.68 -10.75
N VAL A 419 -11.12 -13.92 -10.47
CA VAL A 419 -11.79 -15.20 -10.74
C VAL A 419 -13.05 -14.94 -11.55
N GLU A 420 -13.29 -15.79 -12.54
CA GLU A 420 -14.48 -15.72 -13.40
C GLU A 420 -15.10 -17.10 -13.54
N LEU A 421 -16.43 -17.12 -13.69
CA LEU A 421 -17.22 -18.33 -13.81
C LEU A 421 -17.91 -18.38 -15.16
N LYS A 422 -17.86 -19.55 -15.81
CA LYS A 422 -18.62 -19.85 -17.02
C LYS A 422 -19.56 -21.02 -16.78
N GLN A 423 -20.82 -20.85 -17.14
CA GLN A 423 -21.85 -21.89 -17.09
C GLN A 423 -21.74 -22.82 -18.31
N ALA A 424 -22.56 -23.87 -18.38
CA ALA A 424 -22.49 -24.93 -19.40
C ALA A 424 -22.13 -24.47 -20.85
N SER A 425 -21.49 -25.40 -21.57
CA SER A 425 -20.63 -25.24 -22.77
C SER A 425 -21.20 -24.56 -24.03
N ASN A 426 -22.43 -24.05 -24.00
CA ASN A 426 -23.07 -23.29 -25.09
C ASN A 426 -23.12 -21.78 -24.83
N SER A 427 -22.49 -21.31 -23.74
CA SER A 427 -22.22 -19.89 -23.48
C SER A 427 -20.71 -19.65 -23.44
N ASP A 428 -20.24 -18.65 -24.17
CA ASP A 428 -18.86 -18.14 -24.10
C ASP A 428 -18.71 -16.97 -23.12
N THR A 429 -19.76 -16.69 -22.34
CA THR A 429 -19.78 -15.59 -21.39
C THR A 429 -19.12 -15.96 -20.08
N TRP A 430 -18.10 -15.19 -19.69
CA TRP A 430 -17.48 -15.25 -18.37
C TRP A 430 -18.12 -14.23 -17.44
N LEU A 431 -18.51 -14.69 -16.26
CA LEU A 431 -19.09 -13.86 -15.20
C LEU A 431 -18.01 -13.58 -14.16
N THR A 432 -17.64 -12.31 -13.99
CA THR A 432 -16.67 -11.89 -12.98
C THR A 432 -17.20 -12.17 -11.58
N MET A 433 -16.39 -12.87 -10.79
CA MET A 433 -16.66 -13.11 -9.37
C MET A 433 -16.03 -11.98 -8.54
N SER A 434 -16.70 -11.59 -7.47
CA SER A 434 -16.21 -10.62 -6.51
C SER A 434 -15.38 -11.32 -5.43
N HIS A 435 -14.26 -10.72 -5.03
CA HIS A 435 -13.54 -11.15 -3.83
C HIS A 435 -14.45 -10.98 -2.61
N SER A 436 -14.62 -12.03 -1.82
CA SER A 436 -15.49 -12.01 -0.63
C SER A 436 -14.68 -11.76 0.64
N TRP A 437 -13.79 -12.69 0.98
CA TRP A 437 -12.88 -12.62 2.14
C TRP A 437 -11.83 -13.73 1.97
N GLY A 438 -10.64 -13.56 2.55
CA GLY A 438 -9.57 -14.57 2.43
C GLY A 438 -9.29 -14.96 0.98
N ALA A 439 -9.27 -16.27 0.69
CA ALA A 439 -9.19 -16.79 -0.69
C ALA A 439 -10.57 -17.18 -1.29
N VAL A 440 -11.67 -16.63 -0.76
CA VAL A 440 -13.05 -16.91 -1.20
C VAL A 440 -13.53 -15.89 -2.21
N TRP A 441 -14.05 -16.37 -3.33
CA TRP A 441 -14.65 -15.58 -4.40
C TRP A 441 -16.12 -15.92 -4.55
N LYS A 442 -16.98 -14.91 -4.73
CA LYS A 442 -18.44 -15.07 -4.81
C LYS A 442 -19.04 -14.49 -6.07
N LEU A 443 -20.19 -15.03 -6.46
CA LEU A 443 -21.00 -14.59 -7.57
C LEU A 443 -22.48 -14.60 -7.17
N ASP A 444 -23.07 -13.42 -7.18
CA ASP A 444 -24.50 -13.21 -7.03
C ASP A 444 -25.13 -13.26 -8.42
N VAL A 445 -26.03 -14.23 -8.68
CA VAL A 445 -26.65 -14.40 -10.01
C VAL A 445 -28.13 -14.03 -10.00
N THR A 446 -28.60 -13.46 -11.11
CA THR A 446 -30.01 -13.08 -11.30
C THR A 446 -30.87 -14.22 -11.82
N SER A 447 -30.26 -15.35 -12.22
CA SER A 447 -30.97 -16.55 -12.65
C SER A 447 -30.21 -17.80 -12.20
N PRO A 448 -30.90 -18.95 -12.02
CA PRO A 448 -30.27 -20.17 -11.52
C PRO A 448 -29.07 -20.63 -12.36
N LEU A 449 -27.96 -20.90 -11.69
CA LEU A 449 -26.73 -21.42 -12.26
C LEU A 449 -26.94 -22.77 -12.94
N ARG A 450 -26.39 -22.89 -14.15
CA ARG A 450 -26.42 -24.10 -14.97
C ARG A 450 -25.05 -24.76 -15.01
N ALA A 451 -24.87 -25.73 -14.13
CA ALA A 451 -23.70 -26.60 -14.14
C ALA A 451 -23.67 -27.51 -15.40
N PRO A 452 -22.50 -27.99 -15.84
CA PRO A 452 -21.18 -27.83 -15.21
C PRO A 452 -20.64 -26.40 -15.28
N LEU A 453 -19.87 -26.00 -14.27
CA LEU A 453 -19.26 -24.67 -14.16
C LEU A 453 -17.77 -24.78 -14.41
N SER A 454 -17.25 -23.90 -15.27
CA SER A 454 -15.82 -23.71 -15.50
C SER A 454 -15.36 -22.47 -14.75
N LEU A 455 -14.18 -22.55 -14.14
CA LEU A 455 -13.60 -21.44 -13.39
C LEU A 455 -12.32 -21.00 -14.10
N ARG A 456 -12.18 -19.68 -14.32
CA ARG A 456 -10.98 -19.05 -14.84
C ARG A 456 -10.35 -18.26 -13.71
N VAL A 457 -9.09 -18.55 -13.42
CA VAL A 457 -8.32 -17.90 -12.36
C VAL A 457 -7.20 -17.13 -13.03
N THR A 458 -7.09 -15.84 -12.74
CA THR A 458 -6.01 -14.97 -13.20
C THR A 458 -5.18 -14.55 -11.99
N SER A 459 -3.86 -14.76 -12.06
CA SER A 459 -2.91 -14.33 -11.03
C SER A 459 -2.78 -12.80 -11.00
N VAL A 460 -2.12 -12.26 -9.97
CA VAL A 460 -1.83 -10.82 -9.90
C VAL A 460 -0.87 -10.35 -11.01
N SER A 461 -0.01 -11.23 -11.54
CA SER A 461 0.84 -10.97 -12.72
C SER A 461 0.09 -11.04 -14.05
N GLY A 462 -1.17 -11.46 -14.06
CA GLY A 462 -2.02 -11.51 -15.26
C GLY A 462 -2.02 -12.84 -16.01
N GLU A 463 -1.23 -13.82 -15.57
CA GLU A 463 -1.31 -15.20 -16.08
C GLU A 463 -2.69 -15.79 -15.78
N THR A 464 -3.16 -16.72 -16.62
CA THR A 464 -4.53 -17.22 -16.51
C THR A 464 -4.61 -18.71 -16.80
N VAL A 465 -5.32 -19.44 -15.92
CA VAL A 465 -5.64 -20.85 -16.12
C VAL A 465 -7.16 -21.05 -16.15
N VAL A 466 -7.62 -22.05 -16.91
CA VAL A 466 -9.04 -22.38 -17.05
C VAL A 466 -9.30 -23.81 -16.61
N ALA A 467 -9.96 -23.95 -15.46
CA ALA A 467 -10.47 -25.22 -14.96
C ALA A 467 -11.84 -25.51 -15.59
N SER A 468 -11.82 -26.19 -16.74
CA SER A 468 -13.01 -26.47 -17.53
C SER A 468 -13.91 -27.51 -16.85
N ASN A 469 -15.19 -27.19 -16.72
CA ASN A 469 -16.24 -28.05 -16.14
C ASN A 469 -15.87 -28.64 -14.76
N VAL A 470 -15.04 -27.92 -13.99
CA VAL A 470 -14.48 -28.41 -12.71
C VAL A 470 -15.56 -28.61 -11.65
N ILE A 471 -16.63 -27.83 -11.68
CA ILE A 471 -17.79 -28.02 -10.81
C ILE A 471 -18.88 -28.77 -11.60
N PRO A 472 -19.15 -30.05 -11.32
CA PRO A 472 -20.04 -30.88 -12.12
C PRO A 472 -21.52 -30.54 -11.87
N ALA A 473 -22.41 -31.03 -12.73
CA ALA A 473 -23.84 -31.04 -12.42
C ALA A 473 -24.10 -31.83 -11.14
N GLY A 474 -24.98 -31.30 -10.28
CA GLY A 474 -25.29 -31.92 -8.97
C GLY A 474 -24.25 -31.69 -7.88
N TRP A 475 -23.33 -30.73 -8.06
CA TRP A 475 -22.37 -30.30 -7.05
C TRP A 475 -23.04 -30.04 -5.69
N LYS A 476 -22.30 -30.34 -4.64
CA LYS A 476 -22.70 -30.16 -3.24
C LYS A 476 -21.97 -28.99 -2.59
N PRO A 477 -22.67 -28.12 -1.84
CA PRO A 477 -22.03 -27.14 -0.96
C PRO A 477 -21.08 -27.83 0.03
N GLY A 478 -19.97 -27.18 0.38
CA GLY A 478 -18.92 -27.71 1.24
C GLY A 478 -17.93 -28.68 0.58
N ALA A 479 -18.26 -29.21 -0.61
CA ALA A 479 -17.41 -30.19 -1.31
C ALA A 479 -16.22 -29.53 -2.03
N LYS A 480 -15.15 -30.33 -2.18
CA LYS A 480 -13.93 -29.97 -2.92
C LYS A 480 -13.96 -30.56 -4.32
N TYR A 481 -13.56 -29.77 -5.31
CA TYR A 481 -13.43 -30.16 -6.70
C TYR A 481 -12.02 -29.82 -7.18
N LYS A 482 -11.23 -30.86 -7.47
CA LYS A 482 -9.88 -30.71 -8.00
C LYS A 482 -9.94 -30.45 -9.51
N SER A 483 -9.17 -29.50 -9.99
CA SER A 483 -9.00 -29.28 -11.44
C SER A 483 -7.91 -30.19 -12.02
N ASN A 484 -7.56 -29.97 -13.28
CA ASN A 484 -6.42 -30.57 -13.97
C ASN A 484 -5.41 -29.52 -14.44
N VAL A 485 -5.49 -28.30 -13.89
CA VAL A 485 -4.66 -27.16 -14.27
C VAL A 485 -3.92 -26.59 -13.07
N ASN A 486 -2.78 -25.99 -13.34
CA ASN A 486 -2.09 -25.08 -12.44
C ASN A 486 -1.31 -24.05 -13.25
N PHE A 487 -0.81 -23.02 -12.56
CA PHE A 487 0.08 -22.01 -13.13
C PHE A 487 1.47 -22.61 -13.36
#